data_AF-A0A828Z8R1-F1
#
_entry.id   AF-A0A828Z8R1-F1
#
_cell.length_a   1.000
_cell.length_b   1.000
_cell.length_c   1.000
_cell.angle_alpha   90.00
_cell.angle_beta   90.00
_cell.angle_gamma   90.00
#
_symmetry.space_group_name_H-M   'P 1'
#
loop_
_entity.id
_entity.type
_entity.pdbx_description
1 polymer ?
#
loop_
_entity_poly.entity_id
_entity_poly.type
_entity_poly.pdbx_seq_one_letter_code
_entity_poly.pdbx_strand_id
1 'polypeptide(L)'
;MNSFYVLKPNDTLQRLAARYYGRWEIWRLIFDSNPHLSSWKSLPVGVQIEIPIPRTDDINHTIRDGDTYESLSLSYYGTEHFSGRIRDANENLQPYENIGSVLFIPSLIEKSDLVNAKRRMM
;
A
#
# COMPACT_ATOMS: atom_id res chain seq x y z
N MET A 1 5.06 -12.63 -6.19
CA MET A 1 6.50 -12.65 -5.84
C MET A 1 6.95 -11.22 -5.66
N ASN A 2 7.34 -10.85 -4.44
CA ASN A 2 7.79 -9.50 -4.15
C ASN A 2 9.15 -9.28 -4.79
N SER A 3 9.42 -8.06 -5.23
CA SER A 3 10.69 -7.71 -5.86
C SER A 3 11.64 -7.14 -4.83
N PHE A 4 12.95 -7.25 -5.04
CA PHE A 4 13.96 -6.65 -4.17
C PHE A 4 14.75 -5.59 -4.92
N TYR A 5 15.15 -4.54 -4.21
CA TYR A 5 15.90 -3.42 -4.76
C TYR A 5 17.01 -2.97 -3.81
N VAL A 6 18.20 -2.73 -4.34
CA VAL A 6 19.32 -2.18 -3.56
C VAL A 6 19.30 -0.66 -3.65
N LEU A 7 19.17 -0.01 -2.50
CA LEU A 7 19.11 1.45 -2.38
C LEU A 7 20.39 2.12 -2.95
N LYS A 8 20.18 3.15 -3.75
CA LYS A 8 21.23 3.96 -4.39
C LYS A 8 21.27 5.36 -3.80
N PRO A 9 22.38 6.11 -4.01
CA PRO A 9 22.42 7.52 -3.64
C PRO A 9 21.25 8.30 -4.25
N ASN A 10 20.61 9.16 -3.44
CA ASN A 10 19.46 10.01 -3.80
C ASN A 10 18.14 9.27 -4.11
N ASP A 11 18.04 7.99 -3.79
CA ASP A 11 16.73 7.32 -3.79
C ASP A 11 15.80 7.90 -2.74
N THR A 12 14.52 7.93 -3.07
CA THR A 12 13.44 8.20 -2.11
C THR A 12 12.37 7.13 -2.29
N LEU A 13 11.64 6.80 -1.22
CA LEU A 13 10.56 5.80 -1.31
C LEU A 13 9.47 6.25 -2.29
N GLN A 14 9.22 7.55 -2.41
CA GLN A 14 8.29 8.13 -3.40
C GLN A 14 8.76 7.87 -4.83
N ARG A 15 10.06 8.07 -5.13
CA ARG A 15 10.63 7.79 -6.46
C ARG A 15 10.57 6.30 -6.78
N LEU A 16 10.83 5.45 -5.80
CA LEU A 16 10.72 4.01 -5.98
C LEU A 16 9.27 3.58 -6.20
N ALA A 17 8.31 4.10 -5.42
CA ALA A 17 6.90 3.86 -5.64
C ALA A 17 6.43 4.33 -7.03
N ALA A 18 6.85 5.53 -7.47
CA ALA A 18 6.58 6.01 -8.83
C ALA A 18 7.14 5.06 -9.90
N ARG A 19 8.36 4.57 -9.69
CA ARG A 19 9.06 3.68 -10.62
C ARG A 19 8.41 2.31 -10.72
N TYR A 20 8.12 1.68 -9.59
CA TYR A 20 7.64 0.29 -9.53
C TYR A 20 6.12 0.18 -9.63
N TYR A 21 5.38 1.19 -9.17
CA TYR A 21 3.93 1.16 -9.09
C TYR A 21 3.24 2.15 -10.02
N GLY A 22 3.98 3.11 -10.60
CA GLY A 22 3.39 4.23 -11.34
C GLY A 22 2.71 5.28 -10.47
N ARG A 23 2.70 5.10 -9.13
CA ARG A 23 2.07 5.97 -8.14
C ARG A 23 3.06 6.25 -7.02
N TRP A 24 3.43 7.50 -6.84
CA TRP A 24 4.41 7.89 -5.82
C TRP A 24 3.78 7.96 -4.42
N GLU A 25 2.47 8.12 -4.35
CA GLU A 25 1.67 8.36 -3.15
C GLU A 25 1.64 7.16 -2.21
N ILE A 26 1.78 5.94 -2.75
CA ILE A 26 1.68 4.69 -1.99
C ILE A 26 3.02 4.20 -1.43
N TRP A 27 4.03 5.07 -1.38
CA TRP A 27 5.37 4.76 -0.85
C TRP A 27 5.39 4.19 0.56
N ARG A 28 4.38 4.49 1.39
CA ARG A 28 4.22 3.94 2.75
C ARG A 28 4.19 2.42 2.75
N LEU A 29 3.62 1.82 1.71
CA LEU A 29 3.64 0.38 1.53
C LEU A 29 5.07 -0.19 1.49
N ILE A 30 5.98 0.50 0.80
CA ILE A 30 7.41 0.11 0.76
C ILE A 30 8.01 0.28 2.14
N PHE A 31 7.78 1.41 2.80
CA PHE A 31 8.38 1.68 4.11
C PHE A 31 8.00 0.62 5.16
N ASP A 32 6.71 0.33 5.29
CA ASP A 32 6.22 -0.56 6.35
C ASP A 32 6.53 -2.04 6.07
N SER A 33 6.72 -2.40 4.79
CA SER A 33 7.23 -3.74 4.42
C SER A 33 8.72 -3.91 4.73
N ASN A 34 9.43 -2.83 5.10
CA ASN A 34 10.85 -2.84 5.41
C ASN A 34 11.12 -2.31 6.83
N PRO A 35 10.75 -3.07 7.89
CA PRO A 35 10.84 -2.62 9.28
C PRO A 35 12.29 -2.36 9.75
N HIS A 36 13.29 -2.81 9.00
CA HIS A 36 14.69 -2.52 9.25
C HIS A 36 15.10 -1.08 8.86
N LEU A 37 14.27 -0.36 8.10
CA LEU A 37 14.49 1.06 7.80
C LEU A 37 14.04 1.92 8.98
N SER A 38 14.98 2.59 9.63
CA SER A 38 14.65 3.45 10.79
C SER A 38 13.93 4.75 10.41
N SER A 39 14.07 5.22 9.16
CA SER A 39 13.44 6.46 8.68
C SER A 39 13.31 6.48 7.17
N TRP A 40 12.18 6.97 6.67
CA TRP A 40 11.98 7.21 5.24
C TRP A 40 12.72 8.44 4.70
N LYS A 41 13.14 9.36 5.59
CA LYS A 41 13.87 10.59 5.22
C LYS A 41 15.36 10.34 4.99
N SER A 42 15.91 9.28 5.55
CA SER A 42 17.33 8.93 5.46
C SER A 42 17.46 7.46 5.11
N LEU A 43 17.57 7.17 3.81
CA LEU A 43 17.66 5.81 3.30
C LEU A 43 19.13 5.37 3.22
N PRO A 44 19.51 4.24 3.85
CA PRO A 44 20.88 3.75 3.81
C PRO A 44 21.24 3.19 2.43
N VAL A 45 22.28 3.75 1.81
CA VAL A 45 22.77 3.29 0.49
C VAL A 45 23.34 1.88 0.60
N GLY A 46 23.09 1.05 -0.41
CA GLY A 46 23.59 -0.33 -0.49
C GLY A 46 22.73 -1.35 0.26
N VAL A 47 21.69 -0.91 0.98
CA VAL A 47 20.76 -1.82 1.66
C VAL A 47 19.72 -2.35 0.68
N GLN A 48 19.48 -3.65 0.73
CA GLN A 48 18.42 -4.31 -0.02
C GLN A 48 17.09 -4.12 0.72
N ILE A 49 16.10 -3.59 0.00
CA ILE A 49 14.72 -3.44 0.47
C ILE A 49 13.77 -4.26 -0.38
N GLU A 50 12.65 -4.64 0.23
CA GLU A 50 11.52 -5.25 -0.42
C GLU A 50 10.64 -4.20 -1.12
N ILE A 51 10.22 -4.52 -2.33
CA ILE A 51 9.22 -3.80 -3.12
C ILE A 51 7.99 -4.72 -3.20
N PRO A 52 7.02 -4.55 -2.28
CA PRO A 52 5.82 -5.37 -2.24
C PRO A 52 4.90 -5.16 -3.44
N ILE A 53 4.07 -6.13 -3.76
CA ILE A 53 3.04 -5.97 -4.80
C ILE A 53 1.82 -5.29 -4.16
N PRO A 54 1.45 -4.07 -4.59
CA PRO A 54 0.24 -3.42 -4.10
C PRO A 54 -1.02 -4.16 -4.58
N ARG A 55 -2.11 -4.06 -3.80
CA ARG A 55 -3.41 -4.60 -4.16
C ARG A 55 -3.96 -3.92 -5.43
N THR A 56 -4.35 -4.72 -6.42
CA THR A 56 -4.83 -4.23 -7.72
C THR A 56 -6.32 -4.42 -7.97
N ASP A 57 -7.02 -5.08 -7.07
CA ASP A 57 -8.40 -5.50 -7.26
C ASP A 57 -9.25 -5.01 -6.10
N ASP A 58 -10.40 -4.45 -6.42
CA ASP A 58 -11.39 -4.04 -5.40
C ASP A 58 -12.00 -5.29 -4.74
N ILE A 59 -12.50 -5.15 -3.51
CA ILE A 59 -13.23 -6.24 -2.84
C ILE A 59 -14.29 -5.71 -1.88
N ASN A 60 -15.39 -6.44 -1.79
CA ASN A 60 -16.42 -6.22 -0.78
C ASN A 60 -16.11 -7.09 0.44
N HIS A 61 -15.88 -6.44 1.58
CA HIS A 61 -15.66 -7.09 2.85
C HIS A 61 -16.91 -7.02 3.72
N THR A 62 -17.38 -8.16 4.23
CA THR A 62 -18.45 -8.17 5.23
C THR A 62 -17.86 -7.85 6.60
N ILE A 63 -18.30 -6.74 7.20
CA ILE A 63 -17.82 -6.22 8.48
C ILE A 63 -18.08 -7.25 9.58
N ARG A 64 -17.05 -7.51 10.38
CA ARG A 64 -17.03 -8.41 11.54
C ARG A 64 -16.81 -7.60 12.81
N ASP A 65 -17.14 -8.24 13.93
CA ASP A 65 -16.84 -7.69 15.24
C ASP A 65 -15.31 -7.44 15.39
N GLY A 66 -14.96 -6.24 15.87
CA GLY A 66 -13.57 -5.80 16.02
C GLY A 66 -12.91 -5.22 14.76
N ASP A 67 -13.59 -5.17 13.61
CA ASP A 67 -13.04 -4.49 12.43
C ASP A 67 -12.92 -2.99 12.64
N THR A 68 -11.78 -2.43 12.25
CA THR A 68 -11.51 -1.00 12.17
C THR A 68 -10.94 -0.67 10.80
N TYR A 69 -10.95 0.59 10.39
CA TYR A 69 -10.33 0.95 9.12
C TYR A 69 -8.84 0.63 9.08
N GLU A 70 -8.15 0.78 10.22
CA GLU A 70 -6.74 0.45 10.40
C GLU A 70 -6.51 -1.06 10.24
N SER A 71 -7.29 -1.89 10.93
CA SER A 71 -7.14 -3.35 10.88
C SER A 71 -7.45 -3.90 9.48
N LEU A 72 -8.46 -3.35 8.82
CA LEU A 72 -8.80 -3.70 7.44
C LEU A 72 -7.72 -3.23 6.47
N SER A 73 -7.19 -2.00 6.63
CA SER A 73 -6.08 -1.51 5.82
C SER A 73 -4.84 -2.40 5.98
N LEU A 74 -4.50 -2.78 7.21
CA LEU A 74 -3.39 -3.69 7.49
C LEU A 74 -3.63 -5.06 6.85
N SER A 75 -4.83 -5.62 6.97
CA SER A 75 -5.18 -6.94 6.41
C SER A 75 -5.16 -6.97 4.88
N TYR A 76 -5.70 -5.95 4.22
CA TYR A 76 -5.85 -5.93 2.76
C TYR A 76 -4.68 -5.31 2.01
N TYR A 77 -3.96 -4.38 2.63
CA TYR A 77 -2.87 -3.65 2.00
C TYR A 77 -1.50 -3.90 2.64
N GLY A 78 -1.43 -4.54 3.81
CA GLY A 78 -0.18 -4.76 4.54
C GLY A 78 0.29 -3.55 5.36
N THR A 79 -0.52 -2.50 5.47
CA THR A 79 -0.23 -1.30 6.28
C THR A 79 -1.51 -0.60 6.69
N GLU A 80 -1.54 0.00 7.88
CA GLU A 80 -2.66 0.80 8.38
C GLU A 80 -2.80 2.16 7.67
N HIS A 81 -1.78 2.62 6.94
CA HIS A 81 -1.73 3.98 6.39
C HIS A 81 -2.71 4.29 5.26
N PHE A 82 -3.43 3.29 4.78
CA PHE A 82 -4.48 3.47 3.78
C PHE A 82 -5.88 3.30 4.38
N SER A 83 -6.03 3.32 5.71
CA SER A 83 -7.32 3.29 6.42
C SER A 83 -8.25 4.43 5.95
N GLY A 84 -7.72 5.64 5.80
CA GLY A 84 -8.44 6.80 5.26
C GLY A 84 -9.01 6.54 3.87
N ARG A 85 -8.29 5.82 3.00
CA ARG A 85 -8.77 5.48 1.66
C ARG A 85 -10.00 4.56 1.70
N ILE A 86 -10.03 3.61 2.64
CA ILE A 86 -11.20 2.76 2.86
C ILE A 86 -12.35 3.61 3.39
N ARG A 87 -12.11 4.43 4.40
CA ARG A 87 -13.13 5.31 4.99
C ARG A 87 -13.77 6.23 3.96
N ASP A 88 -12.96 6.92 3.17
CA ASP A 88 -13.42 7.89 2.18
C ASP A 88 -14.24 7.21 1.07
N ALA A 89 -13.88 5.98 0.69
CA ALA A 89 -14.60 5.20 -0.32
C ALA A 89 -15.96 4.65 0.18
N ASN A 90 -16.23 4.71 1.48
CA ASN A 90 -17.46 4.22 2.11
C ASN A 90 -18.24 5.33 2.82
N GLU A 91 -18.10 6.58 2.37
CA GLU A 91 -18.82 7.74 2.91
C GLU A 91 -18.72 7.88 4.44
N ASN A 92 -17.59 7.45 5.03
CA ASN A 92 -17.37 7.41 6.48
C ASN A 92 -18.31 6.47 7.27
N LEU A 93 -18.83 5.40 6.66
CA LEU A 93 -19.60 4.35 7.34
C LEU A 93 -18.78 3.69 8.44
N GLN A 94 -19.19 3.84 9.71
CA GLN A 94 -18.44 3.35 10.86
C GLN A 94 -18.51 1.81 10.97
N PRO A 95 -17.39 1.06 10.87
CA PRO A 95 -17.42 -0.39 10.89
C PRO A 95 -18.05 -0.97 12.17
N TYR A 96 -17.69 -0.46 13.34
CA TYR A 96 -18.18 -0.97 14.63
C TYR A 96 -19.70 -0.82 14.83
N GLU A 97 -20.36 0.08 14.11
CA GLU A 97 -21.82 0.28 14.16
C GLU A 97 -22.57 -0.57 13.13
N ASN A 98 -21.85 -1.18 12.18
CA ASN A 98 -22.39 -1.75 10.96
C ASN A 98 -21.94 -3.21 10.75
N ILE A 99 -21.84 -3.99 11.83
CA ILE A 99 -21.47 -5.41 11.77
C ILE A 99 -22.44 -6.17 10.85
N GLY A 100 -21.90 -6.97 9.94
CA GLY A 100 -22.65 -7.72 8.94
C GLY A 100 -22.93 -6.95 7.63
N SER A 101 -22.76 -5.63 7.62
CA SER A 101 -22.85 -4.82 6.40
C SER A 101 -21.62 -5.00 5.52
N VAL A 102 -21.72 -4.58 4.26
CA VAL A 102 -20.62 -4.63 3.28
C VAL A 102 -19.84 -3.31 3.31
N LEU A 103 -18.52 -3.43 3.41
CA LEU A 103 -17.55 -2.35 3.24
C LEU A 103 -16.78 -2.57 1.94
N PHE A 104 -16.73 -1.56 1.08
CA PHE A 104 -15.95 -1.56 -0.15
C PHE A 104 -14.48 -1.27 0.16
N ILE A 105 -13.58 -2.20 -0.17
CA ILE A 105 -12.14 -2.03 -0.04
C ILE A 105 -11.57 -1.78 -1.44
N PRO A 106 -11.19 -0.52 -1.76
CA PRO A 106 -10.67 -0.18 -3.09
C PRO A 106 -9.29 -0.82 -3.33
N SER A 107 -8.94 -1.05 -4.58
CA SER A 107 -7.55 -1.30 -4.98
C SER A 107 -6.66 -0.10 -4.63
N LEU A 108 -5.37 -0.35 -4.35
CA LEU A 108 -4.41 0.75 -4.15
C LEU A 108 -4.05 1.42 -5.47
N ILE A 109 -3.89 0.61 -6.51
CA ILE A 109 -3.58 1.02 -7.88
C ILE A 109 -4.29 0.09 -8.85
N GLU A 110 -4.40 0.48 -10.12
CA GLU A 110 -4.91 -0.43 -11.13
C GLU A 110 -3.85 -1.42 -11.60
N LYS A 111 -4.29 -2.58 -12.12
CA LYS A 111 -3.38 -3.50 -12.81
C LYS A 111 -2.66 -2.86 -14.00
N SER A 112 -3.33 -1.90 -14.66
CA SER A 112 -2.78 -1.11 -15.77
C SER A 112 -1.56 -0.27 -15.32
N ASP A 113 -1.59 0.28 -14.11
CA ASP A 113 -0.49 1.05 -13.52
C ASP A 113 0.78 0.20 -13.40
N LEU A 114 0.67 -1.03 -12.90
CA LEU A 114 1.80 -1.97 -12.81
C LEU A 114 2.36 -2.36 -14.16
N VAL A 115 1.49 -2.62 -15.14
CA VAL A 115 1.91 -2.97 -16.50
C VAL A 115 2.67 -1.81 -17.14
N ASN A 116 2.19 -0.59 -16.98
CA ASN A 116 2.83 0.62 -17.50
C ASN A 116 4.16 0.91 -16.79
N ALA A 117 4.22 0.76 -15.47
CA ALA A 117 5.45 0.89 -14.69
C ALA A 117 6.52 -0.10 -15.17
N LYS A 118 6.16 -1.38 -15.33
CA LYS A 118 7.07 -2.42 -15.85
C LYS A 118 7.57 -2.10 -17.26
N ARG A 119 6.70 -1.57 -18.13
CA ARG A 119 7.09 -1.14 -19.50
C ARG A 119 8.12 -0.02 -19.51
N ARG A 120 8.07 0.91 -18.56
CA ARG A 120 9.05 2.02 -18.45
C ARG A 120 10.41 1.56 -17.92
N MET A 121 10.50 0.36 -17.36
CA MET A 121 11.74 -0.19 -16.80
C MET A 121 12.49 -1.13 -17.76
N MET A 122 11.83 -1.53 -18.85
CA MET A 122 12.43 -2.30 -19.95
C MET A 122 13.11 -1.37 -20.93
#